data_AF-A0A1V4PMQ9-F1
#
_entry.id   AF-A0A1V4PMQ9-F1
#
_cell.length_a   1.000
_cell.length_b   1.000
_cell.length_c   1.000
_cell.angle_alpha   90.00
_cell.angle_beta   90.00
_cell.angle_gamma   90.00
#
_symmetry.space_group_name_H-M   'P 1'
#
loop_
_entity.id
_entity.type
_entity.pdbx_description
1 polymer ?
#
loop_
_entity_poly.entity_id
_entity_poly.type
_entity_poly.pdbx_seq_one_letter_code
_entity_poly.pdbx_strand_id
1 'polypeptide(L)'
;MDAVRKTAAINGVDPADLDRATTILQILTNGGEDPDDFVLREYILDGWLQGYLPLSVRAGDPNLNTWRLAQLTDAHYRARS
;
A
#
# COMPACT_ATOMS: atom_id res chain seq x y z
N MET A 1 13.07 -19.06 4.02
CA MET A 1 13.32 -17.67 4.45
C MET A 1 14.62 -17.12 3.88
N ASP A 2 15.73 -17.85 3.92
CA ASP A 2 17.04 -17.37 3.42
C ASP A 2 17.06 -16.91 1.95
N ALA A 3 16.35 -17.61 1.06
CA ALA A 3 16.23 -17.20 -0.33
C ALA A 3 15.51 -15.85 -0.49
N VAL A 4 14.48 -15.59 0.31
CA VAL A 4 13.71 -14.33 0.29
C VAL A 4 14.57 -13.17 0.83
N ARG A 5 15.30 -13.39 1.93
CA ARG A 5 16.24 -12.40 2.48
C ARG A 5 17.36 -12.05 1.50
N LYS A 6 17.90 -13.06 0.82
CA LYS A 6 18.92 -12.85 -0.23
C LYS A 6 18.38 -12.02 -1.39
N THR A 7 17.17 -12.33 -1.87
CA THR A 7 16.51 -11.55 -2.93
C THR A 7 16.23 -10.12 -2.48
N ALA A 8 15.73 -9.91 -1.25
CA ALA A 8 15.49 -8.59 -0.69
C ALA A 8 16.77 -7.74 -0.66
N ALA A 9 17.88 -8.31 -0.16
CA ALA A 9 19.17 -7.63 -0.13
C ALA A 9 19.68 -7.26 -1.54
N ILE A 10 19.51 -8.14 -2.54
CA ILE A 10 19.86 -7.85 -3.94
C ILE A 10 19.06 -6.66 -4.49
N ASN A 11 17.82 -6.49 -4.04
CA ASN A 11 16.96 -5.38 -4.44
C ASN A 11 17.11 -4.14 -3.53
N GLY A 12 18.12 -4.12 -2.64
CA GLY A 12 18.38 -2.99 -1.75
C GLY A 12 17.35 -2.82 -0.62
N VAL A 13 16.57 -3.86 -0.31
CA VAL A 13 15.62 -3.85 0.80
C VAL A 13 16.35 -4.23 2.09
N ASP A 14 16.24 -3.38 3.11
CA ASP A 14 16.82 -3.64 4.42
C ASP A 14 16.16 -4.88 5.09
N PRO A 15 16.94 -5.76 5.74
CA PRO A 15 16.37 -6.94 6.40
C PRO A 15 15.31 -6.63 7.47
N ALA A 16 15.45 -5.52 8.21
CA ALA A 16 14.48 -5.11 9.22
C ALA A 16 13.16 -4.66 8.58
N ASP A 17 13.22 -3.97 7.44
CA ASP A 17 12.04 -3.59 6.67
C ASP A 17 11.33 -4.81 6.10
N LEU A 18 12.08 -5.80 5.61
CA LEU A 18 11.51 -7.07 5.15
C LEU A 18 10.82 -7.84 6.28
N ASP A 19 11.46 -7.95 7.44
CA ASP A 19 10.89 -8.67 8.59
C ASP A 19 9.62 -7.96 9.10
N ARG A 20 9.64 -6.61 9.12
CA ARG A 20 8.45 -5.80 9.46
C ARG A 20 7.32 -6.01 8.45
N ALA A 21 7.60 -5.93 7.14
CA ALA A 21 6.61 -6.15 6.09
C ALA A 21 6.01 -7.56 6.18
N THR A 22 6.85 -8.57 6.40
CA THR A 22 6.41 -9.96 6.57
C THR A 22 5.49 -10.11 7.79
N THR A 23 5.83 -9.46 8.90
CA THR A 23 5.01 -9.46 10.12
C THR A 23 3.64 -8.84 9.88
N ILE A 24 3.58 -7.69 9.19
CA ILE A 24 2.32 -7.03 8.86
C ILE A 24 1.45 -7.94 7.98
N LEU A 25 2.03 -8.52 6.92
CA LEU A 25 1.29 -9.44 6.03
C LEU A 25 0.76 -10.67 6.79
N GLN A 26 1.53 -11.21 7.73
CA GLN A 26 1.08 -12.31 8.58
C GLN A 26 -0.09 -11.91 9.48
N ILE A 27 -0.06 -10.71 10.06
CA ILE A 27 -1.16 -10.20 10.89
C ILE A 27 -2.44 -10.05 10.06
N LEU A 28 -2.35 -9.45 8.88
CA LEU A 28 -3.50 -9.25 7.97
C LEU A 28 -4.10 -10.59 7.54
N THR A 29 -3.26 -11.50 7.04
CA THR A 29 -3.69 -12.81 6.55
C THR A 29 -4.29 -13.69 7.65
N ASN A 30 -3.70 -13.68 8.85
CA ASN A 30 -4.27 -14.39 10.01
C ASN A 30 -5.59 -13.77 10.51
N GLY A 31 -5.79 -12.47 10.27
CA GLY A 31 -7.04 -11.77 10.54
C GLY A 31 -8.14 -12.01 9.50
N GLY A 32 -7.84 -12.73 8.41
CA GLY A 32 -8.75 -12.95 7.29
C GLY A 32 -8.89 -11.76 6.35
N GLU A 33 -7.97 -10.80 6.41
CA GLU A 33 -7.94 -9.63 5.55
C GLU A 33 -6.98 -9.84 4.37
N ASP A 34 -7.45 -9.50 3.16
CA ASP A 34 -6.62 -9.48 1.96
C ASP A 34 -5.68 -8.26 1.97
N PRO A 35 -4.35 -8.45 1.82
CA PRO A 35 -3.40 -7.34 1.80
C PRO A 35 -3.66 -6.30 0.70
N ASP A 36 -4.17 -6.69 -0.46
CA ASP A 36 -4.46 -5.75 -1.54
C ASP A 36 -5.66 -4.86 -1.18
N ASP A 37 -6.68 -5.44 -0.55
CA ASP A 37 -7.83 -4.69 -0.03
C ASP A 37 -7.43 -3.74 1.11
N PHE A 38 -6.52 -4.17 1.98
CA PHE A 38 -5.95 -3.32 3.03
C PHE A 38 -5.29 -2.09 2.42
N VAL A 39 -4.33 -2.29 1.51
CA VAL A 39 -3.56 -1.20 0.88
C VAL A 39 -4.48 -0.27 0.09
N LEU A 40 -5.46 -0.81 -0.64
CA LEU A 40 -6.45 -0.02 -1.36
C LEU A 40 -7.21 0.93 -0.42
N ARG A 41 -7.65 0.43 0.75
CA ARG A 41 -8.38 1.25 1.73
C ARG A 41 -7.50 2.32 2.35
N GLU A 42 -6.24 2.02 2.64
CA GLU A 42 -5.28 3.02 3.16
C GLU A 42 -5.12 4.20 2.18
N TYR A 43 -4.97 3.91 0.89
CA TYR A 43 -4.92 4.97 -0.14
C TYR A 43 -6.22 5.78 -0.24
N ILE A 44 -7.38 5.12 -0.15
CA ILE A 44 -8.68 5.83 -0.18
C ILE A 44 -8.82 6.76 1.03
N LEU A 45 -8.47 6.27 2.22
CA LEU A 45 -8.48 7.05 3.45
C LEU A 45 -7.54 8.25 3.37
N ASP A 46 -6.29 8.06 2.94
CA ASP A 46 -5.36 9.17 2.74
C ASP A 46 -5.90 10.18 1.71
N GLY A 47 -6.44 9.71 0.59
CA GLY A 47 -7.01 10.58 -0.44
C GLY A 47 -8.18 11.42 0.03
N TRP A 48 -9.03 10.89 0.90
CA TRP A 48 -10.08 11.66 1.56
C TRP A 48 -9.52 12.70 2.53
N LEU A 49 -8.56 12.30 3.37
CA LEU A 49 -7.96 13.18 4.38
C LEU A 49 -7.16 14.31 3.74
N GLN A 50 -6.50 14.04 2.61
CA GLN A 50 -5.59 14.99 1.94
C GLN A 50 -6.26 15.78 0.81
N GLY A 51 -7.45 15.36 0.40
CA GLY A 51 -8.29 16.06 -0.58
C GLY A 51 -7.98 15.74 -2.05
N TYR A 52 -7.23 14.68 -2.35
CA TYR A 52 -6.98 14.25 -3.74
C TYR A 52 -7.97 13.18 -4.25
N LEU A 53 -8.89 12.73 -3.40
CA LEU A 53 -10.02 11.88 -3.79
C LEU A 53 -11.36 12.45 -3.29
N PRO A 54 -12.43 12.36 -4.09
CA PRO A 54 -13.79 12.64 -3.61
C PRO A 54 -14.23 11.64 -2.53
N LEU A 55 -14.99 12.11 -1.53
CA LEU A 55 -15.57 11.26 -0.48
C LEU A 55 -16.58 10.21 -1.00
N SER A 56 -17.02 10.34 -2.26
CA SER A 56 -17.90 9.38 -2.93
C SER A 56 -17.17 8.13 -3.43
N VAL A 57 -15.84 8.17 -3.56
CA VAL A 57 -15.01 7.03 -3.96
C VAL A 57 -15.20 5.88 -2.97
N ARG A 58 -15.26 4.64 -3.44
CA ARG A 58 -15.38 3.43 -2.58
C ARG A 58 -14.40 2.37 -3.05
N ALA A 59 -14.04 1.45 -2.16
CA ALA A 59 -13.15 0.33 -2.46
C ALA A 59 -13.65 -0.55 -3.62
N GLY A 60 -14.97 -0.64 -3.83
CA GLY A 60 -15.56 -1.39 -4.94
C GLY A 60 -15.63 -0.64 -6.27
N ASP A 61 -15.04 0.55 -6.40
CA ASP A 61 -15.02 1.29 -7.67
C ASP A 61 -14.14 0.55 -8.70
N PRO A 62 -14.69 0.06 -9.82
CA PRO A 62 -13.95 -0.74 -10.78
C PRO A 62 -12.85 0.06 -11.52
N ASN A 63 -12.86 1.38 -11.42
CA ASN A 63 -11.85 2.25 -12.03
C ASN A 63 -10.66 2.51 -11.12
N LEU A 64 -10.70 2.01 -9.89
CA LEU A 64 -9.65 2.19 -8.90
C LEU A 64 -8.98 0.87 -8.58
N ASN A 65 -7.66 0.92 -8.56
CA ASN A 65 -6.79 -0.11 -8.01
C ASN A 65 -5.62 0.60 -7.34
N THR A 66 -4.85 -0.15 -6.55
CA THR A 66 -3.70 0.37 -5.80
C THR A 66 -2.73 1.14 -6.69
N TRP A 67 -2.49 0.67 -7.93
CA TRP A 67 -1.62 1.35 -8.87
C TRP A 67 -2.14 2.74 -9.27
N ARG A 68 -3.43 2.85 -9.60
CA ARG A 68 -4.03 4.14 -9.96
C ARG A 68 -4.01 5.12 -8.79
N LEU A 69 -4.29 4.63 -7.58
CA LEU A 69 -4.26 5.45 -6.37
C LEU A 69 -2.84 5.93 -6.04
N ALA A 70 -1.82 5.10 -6.22
CA ALA A 70 -0.43 5.48 -6.04
C ALA A 70 -0.03 6.64 -6.96
N GLN A 71 -0.49 6.66 -8.22
CA GLN A 71 -0.25 7.77 -9.14
C GLN A 71 -0.91 9.08 -8.70
N LEU A 72 -2.17 9.01 -8.23
CA LEU A 72 -2.89 10.20 -7.74
C LEU A 72 -2.19 10.78 -6.50
N THR A 73 -1.72 9.89 -5.61
CA THR A 73 -0.99 10.23 -4.39
C THR A 73 0.35 10.91 -4.73
N ASP A 74 1.16 10.31 -5.61
CA ASP A 74 2.44 10.87 -6.04
C ASP A 74 2.26 12.24 -6.72
N ALA A 75 1.29 12.38 -7.62
CA ALA A 75 0.98 13.65 -8.28
C ALA A 75 0.60 14.75 -7.26
N HIS A 76 -0.23 14.41 -6.27
CA HIS A 76 -0.66 15.34 -5.23
C HIS A 76 0.49 15.81 -4.34
N TYR A 77 1.32 14.89 -3.85
CA TYR A 77 2.42 15.24 -2.95
C TYR A 77 3.57 15.93 -3.67
N ARG A 78 3.86 15.60 -4.94
CA ARG A 78 4.84 16.35 -5.75
C ARG A 78 4.41 17.77 -6.07
N ALA A 79 3.11 18.02 -6.25
CA ALA A 79 2.62 19.38 -6.45
C ALA A 79 2.73 20.27 -5.20
N ARG A 80 2.96 19.66 -4.03
CA ARG A 80 3.12 20.35 -2.74
C ARG A 80 4.57 20.54 -2.30
N SER A 81 5.54 19.93 -2.97
CA SER A 81 6.97 20.06 -2.72
C SER A 81 7.59 21.18 -3.54
#